data_AF-A0A4Q3SLE3-F1
#
_entry.id   AF-A0A4Q3SLE3-F1
#
_cell.length_a   1.000
_cell.length_b   1.000
_cell.length_c   1.000
_cell.angle_alpha   90.00
_cell.angle_beta   90.00
_cell.angle_gamma   90.00
#
_symmetry.space_group_name_H-M   'P 1'
#
loop_
_entity.id
_entity.type
_entity.pdbx_description
1 polymer ?
#
loop_
_entity_poly.entity_id
_entity_poly.type
_entity_poly.pdbx_seq_one_letter_code
_entity_poly.pdbx_strand_id
1 'polypeptide(L)'
;MFGTPNNGTPWADVRDMAESLLTYAMNGAVFLKPWMFVLNLVGKLVGGTQTSLKQMDIKTGIYGLLNDGTDPGIPYVIVAGNTKEIIPKFEETASLLSRLFTRLRKRGAYDALDSFLFKEANDIAVTNKSIVDLLNASGWKTKPEVFYTACDHLNYFNNEKAMSTL
;
A
#
# COMPACT_ATOMS: atom_id res chain seq x y z
N MET A 1 6.18 4.87 15.20
CA MET A 1 5.58 3.94 14.22
C MET A 1 6.18 4.24 12.85
N PHE A 2 6.54 3.22 12.08
CA PHE A 2 7.17 3.38 10.76
C PHE A 2 6.28 2.74 9.70
N GLY A 3 5.71 3.54 8.80
CA GLY A 3 4.92 3.04 7.67
C GLY A 3 3.66 2.23 8.02
N THR A 4 3.23 2.21 9.29
CA THR A 4 2.10 1.39 9.71
C THR A 4 0.80 1.96 9.13
N PRO A 5 -0.01 1.14 8.46
CA PRO A 5 -1.31 1.57 7.94
C PRO A 5 -2.27 1.83 9.10
N ASN A 6 -2.82 3.04 9.15
CA ASN A 6 -3.88 3.38 10.09
C ASN A 6 -5.25 3.47 9.43
N ASN A 7 -5.36 3.32 8.11
CA ASN A 7 -6.65 3.18 7.41
C ASN A 7 -6.56 2.10 6.33
N GLY A 8 -5.83 1.03 6.62
CA GLY A 8 -5.60 -0.09 5.71
C GLY A 8 -4.78 0.23 4.47
N THR A 9 -4.68 -0.76 3.59
CA THR A 9 -3.91 -0.68 2.35
C THR A 9 -4.59 -1.50 1.25
N PRO A 10 -4.53 -1.07 -0.02
CA PRO A 10 -5.14 -1.79 -1.14
C PRO A 10 -4.34 -3.03 -1.57
N TRP A 11 -3.35 -3.50 -0.81
CA TRP A 11 -2.65 -4.76 -1.11
C TRP A 11 -3.57 -5.98 -1.17
N ALA A 12 -4.71 -5.95 -0.46
CA ALA A 12 -5.74 -6.98 -0.61
C ALA A 12 -6.36 -6.95 -2.02
N ASP A 13 -6.62 -5.77 -2.59
CA ASP A 13 -7.08 -5.63 -3.98
C ASP A 13 -5.99 -6.06 -4.98
N VAL A 14 -4.70 -5.77 -4.69
CA VAL A 14 -3.55 -6.23 -5.53
C VAL A 14 -3.50 -7.75 -5.55
N ARG A 15 -3.68 -8.37 -4.39
CA ARG A 15 -3.75 -9.82 -4.24
C ARG A 15 -4.90 -10.41 -5.05
N ASP A 16 -6.12 -9.92 -4.84
CA ASP A 16 -7.32 -10.46 -5.49
C ASP A 16 -7.25 -10.33 -7.01
N MET A 17 -6.62 -9.25 -7.50
CA MET A 17 -6.28 -9.09 -8.90
C MET A 17 -5.26 -10.14 -9.37
N ALA A 18 -4.17 -10.34 -8.63
CA ALA A 18 -3.15 -11.33 -8.98
C ALA A 18 -3.74 -12.76 -9.02
N GLU A 19 -4.56 -13.13 -8.03
CA GLU A 19 -5.29 -14.40 -8.00
C GLU A 19 -6.24 -14.55 -9.19
N SER A 20 -6.97 -13.49 -9.54
CA SER A 20 -7.84 -13.48 -10.72
C SER A 20 -7.04 -13.67 -12.01
N LEU A 21 -5.92 -12.96 -12.18
CA LEU A 21 -5.06 -13.07 -13.36
C LEU A 21 -4.40 -14.46 -13.46
N LEU A 22 -3.95 -15.03 -12.35
CA LEU A 22 -3.47 -16.41 -12.26
C LEU A 22 -4.56 -17.39 -12.70
N THR A 23 -5.79 -17.20 -12.22
CA THR A 23 -6.96 -18.01 -12.60
C THR A 23 -7.22 -17.94 -14.10
N TYR A 24 -7.20 -16.75 -14.70
CA TYR A 24 -7.36 -16.60 -16.15
C TYR A 24 -6.21 -17.24 -16.94
N ALA A 25 -4.98 -17.13 -16.45
CA ALA A 25 -3.81 -17.72 -17.09
C ALA A 25 -3.85 -19.25 -17.04
N MET A 26 -4.26 -19.83 -15.91
CA MET A 26 -4.48 -21.28 -15.77
C MET A 26 -5.61 -21.78 -16.68
N ASN A 27 -6.65 -20.97 -16.90
CA ASN A 27 -7.75 -21.28 -17.82
C ASN A 27 -7.41 -21.05 -19.31
N GLY A 28 -6.14 -20.90 -19.67
CA GLY A 28 -5.68 -20.94 -21.07
C GLY A 28 -5.77 -19.60 -21.82
N ALA A 29 -5.87 -18.47 -21.10
CA ALA A 29 -5.75 -17.15 -21.71
C ALA A 29 -4.35 -16.95 -22.34
N VAL A 30 -4.23 -17.21 -23.64
CA VAL A 30 -2.96 -17.23 -24.39
C VAL A 30 -2.16 -15.92 -24.28
N PHE A 31 -2.85 -14.78 -24.11
CA PHE A 31 -2.21 -13.47 -23.98
C PHE A 31 -1.48 -13.26 -22.64
N LEU A 32 -1.74 -14.08 -21.61
CA LEU A 32 -1.09 -13.99 -20.30
C LEU A 32 0.20 -14.83 -20.20
N LYS A 33 0.49 -15.69 -21.20
CA LYS A 33 1.68 -16.56 -21.23
C LYS A 33 3.02 -15.84 -20.97
N PRO A 34 3.29 -14.64 -21.53
CA PRO A 34 4.56 -13.95 -21.30
C PRO A 34 4.77 -13.53 -19.83
N TRP A 35 3.68 -13.39 -19.07
CA TRP A 35 3.67 -12.85 -17.71
C TRP A 35 3.44 -13.93 -16.65
N MET A 36 3.33 -15.20 -17.05
CA MET A 36 3.12 -16.32 -16.12
C MET A 36 4.20 -16.39 -15.04
N PHE A 37 5.45 -16.03 -15.34
CA PHE A 37 6.51 -16.04 -14.34
C PHE A 37 6.30 -14.97 -13.25
N VAL A 38 5.88 -13.75 -13.63
CA VAL A 38 5.57 -12.65 -12.69
C VAL A 38 4.37 -13.03 -11.84
N LEU A 39 3.31 -13.53 -12.47
CA LEU A 39 2.10 -13.98 -11.80
C LEU A 39 2.40 -15.11 -10.80
N ASN A 40 3.25 -16.07 -11.16
CA ASN A 40 3.61 -17.18 -10.28
C ASN A 40 4.49 -16.72 -9.11
N LEU A 41 5.36 -15.71 -9.31
CA LEU A 41 6.14 -15.09 -8.24
C LEU A 41 5.22 -14.34 -7.25
N VAL A 42 4.26 -13.57 -7.76
CA VAL A 42 3.26 -12.87 -6.95
C VAL A 42 2.36 -13.88 -6.20
N GLY A 43 1.91 -14.94 -6.88
CA GLY A 43 1.09 -16.00 -6.26
C GLY A 43 1.81 -16.71 -5.10
N LYS A 44 3.12 -16.95 -5.22
CA LYS A 44 3.93 -17.53 -4.13
C LYS A 44 4.07 -16.59 -2.93
N LEU A 45 4.15 -15.28 -3.14
CA LEU A 45 4.19 -14.28 -2.06
C LEU A 45 2.83 -14.13 -1.35
N VAL A 46 1.75 -14.31 -2.11
CA VAL A 46 0.37 -14.24 -1.61
C VAL A 46 -0.03 -15.46 -0.77
N GLY A 47 0.42 -16.67 -1.13
CA GLY A 47 -0.05 -17.92 -0.52
C GLY A 47 0.22 -18.09 0.98
N GLY A 48 1.15 -17.32 1.57
CA GLY A 48 1.47 -17.38 3.01
C GLY A 48 0.89 -16.26 3.87
N THR A 49 0.34 -15.20 3.26
CA THR A 49 0.01 -13.93 3.93
C THR A 49 -1.46 -13.51 3.79
N GLN A 50 -2.31 -14.39 3.25
CA GLN A 50 -3.68 -14.05 2.87
C GLN A 50 -4.52 -13.47 4.02
N THR A 51 -4.46 -14.04 5.23
CA THR A 51 -5.27 -13.55 6.37
C THR A 51 -4.84 -12.17 6.84
N SER A 52 -3.53 -11.96 7.02
CA SER A 52 -3.01 -10.64 7.43
C SER A 52 -3.27 -9.58 6.36
N LEU A 53 -3.10 -9.91 5.08
CA LEU A 53 -3.46 -9.00 3.99
C LEU A 53 -4.97 -8.69 3.96
N LYS A 54 -5.85 -9.65 4.25
CA LYS A 54 -7.30 -9.40 4.40
C LYS A 54 -7.61 -8.49 5.59
N GLN A 55 -6.95 -8.70 6.72
CA GLN A 55 -7.11 -7.86 7.90
C GLN A 55 -6.64 -6.42 7.64
N MET A 56 -5.64 -6.25 6.78
CA MET A 56 -5.12 -4.94 6.38
C MET A 56 -5.93 -4.24 5.27
N ASP A 57 -7.04 -4.83 4.81
CA ASP A 57 -7.88 -4.24 3.77
C ASP A 57 -8.57 -2.94 4.23
N ILE A 58 -8.71 -1.98 3.32
CA ILE A 58 -9.32 -0.67 3.64
C ILE A 58 -10.84 -0.74 3.84
N LYS A 59 -11.53 -1.73 3.26
CA LYS A 59 -13.01 -1.83 3.32
C LYS A 59 -13.48 -2.89 4.29
N THR A 60 -12.81 -4.04 4.30
CA THR A 60 -13.19 -5.27 4.99
C THR A 60 -12.23 -5.63 6.12
N GLY A 61 -11.16 -4.87 6.28
CA GLY A 61 -10.16 -5.08 7.31
C GLY A 61 -10.61 -4.68 8.71
N ILE A 62 -9.68 -4.76 9.65
CA ILE A 62 -9.94 -4.58 11.08
C ILE A 62 -9.91 -3.12 11.54
N TYR A 63 -9.52 -2.17 10.68
CA TYR A 63 -9.31 -0.76 11.08
C TYR A 63 -10.57 -0.07 11.57
N GLY A 64 -11.74 -0.40 11.02
CA GLY A 64 -13.01 0.14 11.55
C GLY A 64 -13.29 -0.27 13.00
N LEU A 65 -12.74 -1.40 13.46
CA LEU A 65 -12.82 -1.84 14.85
C LEU A 65 -11.71 -1.25 15.72
N LEU A 66 -10.52 -1.03 15.15
CA LEU A 66 -9.36 -0.51 15.90
C LEU A 66 -9.40 1.01 16.06
N ASN A 67 -9.94 1.74 15.08
CA ASN A 67 -10.01 3.19 15.08
C ASN A 67 -11.41 3.65 15.50
N ASP A 68 -11.83 3.28 16.71
CA ASP A 68 -13.11 3.71 17.30
C ASP A 68 -13.14 5.21 17.67
N GLY A 69 -12.02 5.91 17.50
CA GLY A 69 -11.85 7.33 17.81
C GLY A 69 -11.44 7.59 19.27
N THR A 70 -11.31 6.54 20.09
CA THR A 70 -10.85 6.66 21.48
C THR A 70 -9.40 7.16 21.51
N ASP A 71 -9.12 8.11 22.39
CA ASP A 71 -7.77 8.62 22.60
C ASP A 71 -6.90 7.54 23.27
N PRO A 72 -5.76 7.13 22.66
CA PRO A 72 -4.88 6.14 23.26
C PRO A 72 -4.22 6.61 24.57
N GLY A 73 -4.25 7.92 24.87
CA GLY A 73 -3.73 8.49 26.11
C GLY A 73 -2.20 8.49 26.24
N ILE A 74 -1.50 8.00 25.20
CA ILE A 74 -0.04 7.96 25.12
C ILE A 74 0.45 8.72 23.89
N PRO A 75 1.45 9.61 24.02
CA PRO A 75 2.08 10.25 22.87
C PRO A 75 2.84 9.23 22.03
N TYR A 76 2.80 9.38 20.72
CA TYR A 76 3.62 8.59 19.81
C TYR A 76 3.98 9.38 18.55
N VAL A 77 5.05 8.93 17.90
CA VAL A 77 5.59 9.54 16.69
C VAL A 77 5.31 8.64 15.49
N ILE A 78 4.98 9.24 14.35
CA ILE A 78 4.75 8.57 13.08
C ILE A 78 5.85 9.00 12.10
N VAL A 79 6.50 8.01 11.48
CA VAL A 79 7.45 8.20 10.39
C VAL A 79 6.83 7.61 9.12
N ALA A 80 6.59 8.46 8.12
CA ALA A 80 5.94 8.14 6.86
C ALA A 80 6.91 8.28 5.69
N GLY A 81 7.18 7.17 5.02
CA GLY A 81 8.09 7.05 3.90
C GLY A 81 7.43 7.50 2.60
N ASN A 82 8.20 8.14 1.73
CA ASN A 82 7.74 8.59 0.43
C ASN A 82 8.72 8.14 -0.67
N THR A 83 8.33 7.11 -1.41
CA THR A 83 9.11 6.56 -2.53
C THR A 83 9.26 7.53 -3.70
N LYS A 84 8.34 8.50 -3.85
CA LYS A 84 8.44 9.53 -4.90
C LYS A 84 9.69 10.39 -4.75
N GLU A 85 10.22 10.51 -3.54
CA GLU A 85 11.43 11.29 -3.25
C GLU A 85 12.72 10.48 -3.49
N ILE A 86 12.60 9.18 -3.75
CA ILE A 86 13.72 8.24 -3.95
C ILE A 86 13.87 7.87 -5.42
N ILE A 87 12.75 7.65 -6.11
CA ILE A 87 12.74 7.10 -7.46
C ILE A 87 13.04 8.21 -8.49
N PRO A 88 14.21 8.18 -9.17
CA PRO A 88 14.46 9.11 -10.27
C PRO A 88 13.48 8.82 -11.40
N LYS A 89 12.83 9.87 -11.93
CA LYS A 89 11.81 9.78 -12.99
C LYS A 89 10.59 8.91 -12.65
N PHE A 90 10.14 8.95 -11.38
CA PHE A 90 8.93 8.27 -10.92
C PHE A 90 7.73 8.44 -11.88
N GLU A 91 7.51 9.64 -12.38
CA GLU A 91 6.39 9.96 -13.28
C GLU A 91 6.44 9.17 -14.62
N GLU A 92 7.63 8.95 -15.17
CA GLU A 92 7.81 8.23 -16.44
C GLU A 92 7.49 6.73 -16.26
N THR A 93 8.03 6.12 -15.20
CA THR A 93 7.77 4.71 -14.83
C THR A 93 6.30 4.48 -14.46
N ALA A 94 5.71 5.39 -13.67
CA ALA A 94 4.29 5.34 -13.30
C ALA A 94 3.37 5.43 -14.52
N SER A 95 3.68 6.33 -15.47
CA SER A 95 2.91 6.51 -16.71
C SER A 95 2.94 5.28 -17.62
N LEU A 96 4.10 4.64 -17.77
CA LEU A 96 4.24 3.40 -18.54
C LEU A 96 3.43 2.25 -17.94
N LEU A 97 3.51 2.08 -16.62
CA LEU A 97 2.74 1.07 -15.90
C LEU A 97 1.23 1.36 -15.99
N SER A 98 0.78 2.58 -15.72
CA SER A 98 -0.65 2.96 -15.78
C SER A 98 -1.26 2.72 -17.17
N ARG A 99 -0.53 3.01 -18.25
CA ARG A 99 -0.95 2.72 -19.63
C ARG A 99 -1.11 1.22 -19.91
N LEU A 100 -0.28 0.39 -19.29
CA LEU A 100 -0.39 -1.06 -19.39
C LEU A 100 -1.60 -1.57 -18.58
N PHE A 101 -1.78 -1.06 -17.36
CA PHE A 101 -2.89 -1.43 -16.47
C PHE A 101 -4.26 -1.02 -17.03
N THR A 102 -4.37 0.17 -17.62
CA THR A 102 -5.62 0.61 -18.27
C THR A 102 -6.03 -0.27 -19.44
N ARG A 103 -5.09 -0.94 -20.13
CA ARG A 103 -5.41 -1.89 -21.21
C ARG A 103 -5.90 -3.25 -20.71
N LEU A 104 -5.50 -3.67 -19.51
CA LEU A 104 -5.96 -4.93 -18.89
C LEU A 104 -7.31 -4.76 -18.16
N ARG A 105 -7.80 -3.52 -18.01
CA ARG A 105 -8.97 -3.17 -17.23
C ARG A 105 -10.28 -3.51 -17.95
N LYS A 106 -10.97 -4.56 -17.51
CA LYS A 106 -12.44 -4.63 -17.61
C LYS A 106 -13.04 -3.86 -16.42
N ARG A 107 -13.72 -2.75 -16.73
CA ARG A 107 -14.60 -1.87 -15.91
C ARG A 107 -14.58 -2.02 -14.37
N GLY A 108 -14.14 -0.96 -13.69
CA GLY A 108 -14.67 -0.54 -12.38
C GLY A 108 -13.88 -0.88 -11.11
N ALA A 109 -13.25 -2.05 -11.00
CA ALA A 109 -12.86 -2.57 -9.68
C ALA A 109 -11.55 -2.01 -9.06
N TYR A 110 -10.70 -1.31 -9.82
CA TYR A 110 -9.31 -1.06 -9.42
C TYR A 110 -8.87 0.41 -9.36
N ASP A 111 -9.80 1.36 -9.26
CA ASP A 111 -9.46 2.79 -9.15
C ASP A 111 -8.63 3.12 -7.91
N ALA A 112 -8.87 2.42 -6.80
CA ALA A 112 -8.08 2.56 -5.57
C ALA A 112 -6.63 2.09 -5.77
N LEU A 113 -6.43 1.03 -6.54
CA LEU A 113 -5.11 0.49 -6.88
C LEU A 113 -4.31 1.47 -7.75
N ASP A 114 -4.97 2.08 -8.74
CA ASP A 114 -4.36 3.04 -9.65
C ASP A 114 -3.96 4.33 -8.91
N SER A 115 -4.79 4.78 -7.96
CA SER A 115 -4.46 5.91 -7.08
C SER A 115 -3.27 5.57 -6.18
N PHE A 116 -3.29 4.39 -5.55
CA PHE A 116 -2.23 3.90 -4.67
C PHE A 116 -0.89 3.78 -5.37
N LEU A 117 -0.85 3.06 -6.51
CA LEU A 117 0.39 2.74 -7.20
C LEU A 117 0.99 3.96 -7.92
N PHE A 118 0.17 4.89 -8.41
CA PHE A 118 0.65 5.89 -9.38
C PHE A 118 0.40 7.34 -8.99
N LYS A 119 -0.49 7.65 -8.03
CA LYS A 119 -0.89 9.05 -7.75
C LYS A 119 -0.57 9.51 -6.35
N GLU A 120 -0.73 8.67 -5.34
CA GLU A 120 -0.52 9.06 -3.94
C GLU A 120 0.93 8.91 -3.50
N ALA A 121 1.39 9.78 -2.59
CA ALA A 121 2.65 9.55 -1.88
C ALA A 121 2.50 8.32 -1.00
N ASN A 122 3.45 7.39 -1.10
CA ASN A 122 3.40 6.10 -0.45
C ASN A 122 4.81 5.55 -0.24
N ASP A 123 4.93 4.62 0.68
CA ASP A 123 6.20 3.96 0.98
C ASP A 123 6.39 2.63 0.21
N ILE A 124 5.60 2.37 -0.85
CA ILE A 124 5.40 1.09 -1.57
C ILE A 124 4.37 0.16 -0.95
N ALA A 125 4.21 0.16 0.37
CA ALA A 125 3.29 -0.74 1.06
C ALA A 125 2.00 -0.03 1.46
N VAL A 126 2.08 1.24 1.84
CA VAL A 126 0.99 2.01 2.40
C VAL A 126 1.06 3.46 1.91
N THR A 127 -0.09 4.09 1.65
CA THR A 127 -0.11 5.52 1.31
C THR A 127 0.12 6.37 2.55
N ASN A 128 0.74 7.53 2.37
CA ASN A 128 0.89 8.52 3.44
C ASN A 128 -0.45 8.91 4.03
N LYS A 129 -1.50 8.97 3.20
CA LYS A 129 -2.87 9.22 3.65
C LYS A 129 -3.34 8.19 4.67
N SER A 130 -3.12 6.91 4.41
CA SER A 130 -3.46 5.84 5.37
C SER A 130 -2.54 5.85 6.59
N ILE A 131 -1.25 6.14 6.43
CA ILE A 131 -0.30 6.22 7.54
C ILE A 131 -0.70 7.32 8.53
N VAL A 132 -1.19 8.47 8.06
CA VAL A 132 -1.47 9.64 8.91
C VAL A 132 -2.95 9.84 9.23
N ASP A 133 -3.81 8.87 8.88
CA ASP A 133 -5.28 9.01 8.99
C ASP A 133 -5.75 9.37 10.41
N LEU A 134 -5.03 8.91 11.45
CA LEU A 134 -5.30 9.20 12.87
C LEU A 134 -5.22 10.69 13.21
N LEU A 135 -4.54 11.50 12.40
CA LEU A 135 -4.56 12.96 12.57
C LEU A 135 -5.97 13.54 12.47
N ASN A 136 -6.90 12.87 11.80
CA ASN A 136 -8.29 13.29 11.66
C ASN A 136 -9.16 13.00 12.90
N ALA A 137 -8.67 12.24 13.89
CA ALA A 137 -9.48 11.83 15.05
C ALA A 137 -9.88 13.04 15.93
N SER A 138 -11.17 13.37 16.00
CA SER A 138 -11.65 14.43 16.89
C SER A 138 -11.69 13.95 18.34
N GLY A 139 -10.98 14.61 19.26
CA GLY A 139 -11.06 14.32 20.69
C GLY A 139 -9.77 13.78 21.33
N TRP A 140 -8.72 13.54 20.54
CA TRP A 140 -7.41 13.19 21.08
C TRP A 140 -6.74 14.39 21.75
N LYS A 141 -6.30 14.19 22.99
CA LYS A 141 -5.64 15.18 23.83
C LYS A 141 -4.27 15.57 23.29
N THR A 142 -3.52 14.60 22.77
CA THR A 142 -2.22 14.82 22.14
C THR A 142 -2.25 14.20 20.74
N LYS A 143 -1.98 15.01 19.73
CA LYS A 143 -1.85 14.54 18.36
C LYS A 143 -0.46 13.92 18.14
N PRO A 144 -0.34 12.84 17.35
CA PRO A 144 0.96 12.30 16.98
C PRO A 144 1.79 13.31 16.20
N GLU A 145 3.09 13.35 16.45
CA GLU A 145 4.03 14.03 15.59
C GLU A 145 4.29 13.20 14.33
N VAL A 146 4.38 13.85 13.17
CA VAL A 146 4.53 13.17 11.88
C VAL A 146 5.76 13.68 11.15
N PHE A 147 6.61 12.75 10.73
CA PHE A 147 7.79 13.02 9.93
C PHE A 147 7.71 12.30 8.60
N TYR A 148 7.86 13.05 7.52
CA TYR A 148 7.96 12.48 6.19
C TYR A 148 9.44 12.27 5.82
N THR A 149 9.76 11.11 5.26
CA THR A 149 11.14 10.77 4.90
C THR A 149 11.20 10.15 3.50
N ALA A 150 12.28 10.45 2.77
CA ALA A 150 12.60 9.82 1.50
C ALA A 150 13.07 8.37 1.74
N CYS A 151 12.11 7.49 2.02
CA CYS A 151 12.32 6.09 2.36
C CYS A 151 11.16 5.20 1.84
N ASP A 152 11.46 3.94 1.56
CA ASP A 152 10.48 2.90 1.25
C ASP A 152 10.22 2.00 2.46
N HIS A 153 9.17 1.18 2.37
CA HIS A 153 8.66 0.38 3.47
C HIS A 153 9.64 -0.66 4.00
N LEU A 154 10.60 -1.09 3.17
CA LEU A 154 11.58 -2.12 3.52
C LEU A 154 12.84 -1.52 4.16
N ASN A 155 13.07 -0.23 3.98
CA ASN A 155 14.34 0.42 4.31
C ASN A 155 14.25 1.45 5.44
N TYR A 156 13.12 1.59 6.15
CA TYR A 156 12.99 2.53 7.27
C TYR A 156 14.13 2.42 8.29
N PHE A 157 14.54 1.20 8.65
CA PHE A 157 15.57 0.96 9.66
C PHE A 157 17.00 1.00 9.12
N ASN A 158 17.17 1.11 7.80
CA ASN A 158 18.46 1.22 7.14
C ASN A 158 18.66 2.60 6.49
N ASN A 159 17.70 3.52 6.65
CA ASN A 159 17.74 4.85 6.09
C ASN A 159 18.11 5.85 7.19
N GLU A 160 19.27 6.49 7.04
CA GLU A 160 19.80 7.42 8.05
C GLU A 160 18.83 8.56 8.39
N LYS A 161 18.14 9.12 7.38
CA LYS A 161 17.15 10.19 7.61
C LYS A 161 15.96 9.69 8.42
N ALA A 162 15.48 8.48 8.14
CA ALA A 162 14.38 7.88 8.91
C ALA A 162 14.80 7.58 10.36
N MET A 163 16.04 7.14 10.58
CA MET A 163 16.56 6.81 11.90
C MET A 163 16.93 8.04 12.75
N SER A 164 17.41 9.12 12.12
CA SER A 164 17.76 10.37 12.83
C SER A 164 16.54 11.20 13.27
N THR A 165 15.34 10.68 13.05
CA THR A 165 14.06 11.33 13.36
C THR A 165 13.58 11.02 14.79
N LEU A 166 14.15 9.99 15.44
CA LEU A 166 13.91 9.61 16.83
C LEU A 166 15.09 10.01 17.72
#